data_AF-A0A8H6HAL8-F1
#
_entry.id   AF-A0A8H6HAL8-F1
#
_cell.length_a   1.000
_cell.length_b   1.000
_cell.length_c   1.000
_cell.angle_alpha   90.00
_cell.angle_beta   90.00
_cell.angle_gamma   90.00
#
_symmetry.space_group_name_H-M   'P 1'
#
loop_
_entity.id
_entity.type
_entity.pdbx_description
1 polymer ?
#
loop_
_entity_poly.entity_id
_entity_poly.type
_entity_poly.pdbx_seq_one_letter_code
_entity_poly.pdbx_strand_id
1 'polypeptide(L)'
;MPYELRKKQAAKKGPELPSFRPRTRKTPRKSNGAPAPRRTLAVSPATAGAPHASEQPALKRMRTQEPDRISDSIVIVRSGNTIEANRFCSLCANGGTLSVCSKCDGSVCQDCVKPANNIAFTCPNCHDRGPYPHKLTYTSRSRGSTQMLDSSPLCIIAFRLAGSPDDGSAEHVAYQRVYPYFRGNVALITVWFNLEDDGAQIRIAVGDLIDTLTGHDFAQYNRFVVTITTHSDPGRGDLHIVPKNQGSLTVSNLMEFLLPAGLQKILGRGLEKDRNLCVFFTCGAAVKRVSSFEDIRSLEDSGLFAEVIGFTQKDLQPELLSSWFSDLVYSYFVLNYNSSEPVLKNHHVTGSHTGIVSFRNNAIYEYAWVHPTRQPFGKPVVAQCPECGHLNSWTKSLRQGPKSTKKVAPLKDGYDLRCKTHDCEAILSCDPPSTNDWIWVGQPLLDGPHGAWLRFDRTLCECIPTL
;
A
#
# COMPACT_ATOMS: atom_id res chain seq x y z
N MET A 1 4.79 14.76 20.43
CA MET A 1 3.89 15.59 21.25
C MET A 1 3.28 14.73 22.36
N PRO A 2 3.61 14.98 23.64
CA PRO A 2 2.94 14.31 24.75
C PRO A 2 1.50 14.84 24.88
N TYR A 3 0.56 13.96 25.21
CA TYR A 3 -0.81 14.35 25.54
C TYR A 3 -0.83 15.06 26.90
N GLU A 4 -1.49 16.22 27.00
CA GLU A 4 -1.68 16.90 28.29
C GLU A 4 -2.85 16.25 29.05
N LEU A 5 -2.52 15.52 30.12
CA LEU A 5 -3.50 15.04 31.10
C LEU A 5 -3.89 16.20 32.03
N ARG A 6 -5.10 16.73 31.89
CA ARG A 6 -5.65 17.71 32.83
C ARG A 6 -6.23 17.00 34.05
N LYS A 7 -5.50 17.01 35.18
CA LYS A 7 -6.06 16.60 36.48
C LYS A 7 -6.94 17.71 37.04
N LYS A 8 -8.25 17.45 37.20
CA LYS A 8 -9.10 18.29 38.07
C LYS A 8 -8.80 17.93 39.51
N GLN A 9 -8.17 18.85 40.25
CA GLN A 9 -7.98 18.69 41.69
C GLN A 9 -9.30 18.98 42.40
N ALA A 10 -10.08 17.95 42.70
CA ALA A 10 -11.17 18.02 43.69
C ALA A 10 -10.66 17.43 45.00
N ALA A 11 -10.41 18.29 45.99
CA ALA A 11 -10.02 17.88 47.33
C ALA A 11 -11.21 17.25 48.07
N LYS A 12 -11.30 15.91 48.07
CA LYS A 12 -12.14 15.16 49.00
C LYS A 12 -11.27 14.12 49.72
N LYS A 13 -11.15 14.28 51.04
CA LYS A 13 -10.60 13.26 51.95
C LYS A 13 -11.59 12.10 52.03
N GLY A 14 -11.15 10.91 51.65
CA GLY A 14 -11.87 9.63 51.74
C GLY A 14 -10.88 8.47 51.93
N PRO A 15 -11.36 7.29 52.39
CA PRO A 15 -10.66 6.40 53.33
C PRO A 15 -9.57 5.52 52.70
N GLU A 16 -8.66 5.04 53.55
CA GLU A 16 -7.51 4.19 53.22
C GLU A 16 -7.92 2.92 52.44
N LEU A 17 -7.28 2.73 51.28
CA LEU A 17 -7.42 1.55 50.42
C LEU A 17 -6.44 0.43 50.85
N PRO A 18 -6.83 -0.85 50.66
CA PRO A 18 -6.01 -1.99 51.04
C PRO A 18 -4.76 -2.14 50.15
N SER A 19 -3.67 -2.51 50.82
CA SER A 19 -2.34 -2.81 50.29
C SER A 19 -2.37 -3.81 49.12
N PHE A 20 -2.05 -3.33 47.91
CA PHE A 20 -1.83 -4.18 46.73
C PHE A 20 -0.40 -4.76 46.74
N ARG A 21 -0.30 -6.09 46.63
CA ARG A 21 0.98 -6.79 46.50
C ARG A 21 1.68 -6.44 45.18
N PRO A 22 3.02 -6.31 45.17
CA PRO A 22 3.78 -5.94 43.99
C PRO A 22 3.72 -7.03 42.92
N ARG A 23 3.19 -6.68 41.75
CA ARG A 23 3.15 -7.53 40.55
C ARG A 23 4.58 -7.68 40.01
N THR A 24 5.03 -8.90 39.78
CA THR A 24 6.35 -9.22 39.20
C THR A 24 6.57 -8.45 37.89
N ARG A 25 7.63 -7.62 37.86
CA ARG A 25 8.12 -6.91 36.67
C ARG A 25 8.46 -7.93 35.58
N LYS A 26 7.58 -8.07 34.58
CA LYS A 26 7.96 -8.70 33.31
C LYS A 26 8.80 -7.67 32.54
N THR A 27 10.07 -7.99 32.30
CA THR A 27 10.92 -7.22 31.39
C THR A 27 10.29 -7.19 30.00
N PRO A 28 10.13 -6.02 29.36
CA PRO A 28 9.55 -5.93 28.04
C PRO A 28 10.40 -6.71 27.03
N ARG A 29 9.76 -7.53 26.20
CA ARG A 29 10.40 -8.16 25.04
C ARG A 29 10.95 -7.03 24.14
N LYS A 30 12.23 -7.10 23.80
CA LYS A 30 12.88 -6.21 22.81
C LYS A 30 12.25 -6.50 21.44
N SER A 31 11.17 -5.81 21.09
CA SER A 31 10.47 -5.93 19.80
C SER A 31 10.94 -4.91 18.77
N ASN A 32 12.04 -4.20 19.03
CA ASN A 32 12.62 -3.28 18.06
C ASN A 32 13.77 -4.02 17.37
N GLY A 33 13.71 -4.18 16.05
CA GLY A 33 14.88 -4.54 15.25
C GLY A 33 16.03 -3.61 15.63
N ALA A 34 17.17 -4.18 16.04
CA ALA A 34 18.33 -3.38 16.40
C ALA A 34 18.81 -2.60 15.15
N PRO A 35 19.33 -1.36 15.32
CA PRO A 35 19.96 -0.63 14.22
C PRO A 35 20.99 -1.49 13.50
N ALA A 36 20.95 -1.52 12.18
CA ALA A 36 21.93 -2.24 11.36
C ALA A 36 23.17 -1.35 11.14
N PRO A 37 24.39 -1.90 11.05
CA PRO A 37 25.56 -1.09 10.70
C PRO A 37 25.45 -0.58 9.24
N ARG A 38 25.85 0.66 8.98
CA ARG A 38 25.95 1.18 7.61
C ARG A 38 27.20 0.56 6.97
N ARG A 39 27.05 0.00 5.77
CA ARG A 39 28.19 -0.54 5.00
C ARG A 39 28.50 0.41 3.84
N THR A 40 29.79 0.63 3.58
CA THR A 40 30.27 1.27 2.36
C THR A 40 30.66 0.15 1.40
N LEU A 41 29.88 -0.07 0.35
CA LEU A 41 30.21 -1.05 -0.68
C LEU A 41 31.15 -0.41 -1.70
N ALA A 42 32.32 -1.00 -1.93
CA ALA A 42 33.20 -0.58 -3.02
C ALA A 42 32.66 -1.18 -4.33
N VAL A 43 32.42 -0.35 -5.34
CA VAL A 43 31.96 -0.80 -6.66
C VAL A 43 33.14 -1.47 -7.38
N SER A 44 33.22 -2.80 -7.29
CA SER A 44 34.20 -3.60 -8.04
C SER A 44 33.54 -4.35 -9.21
N PRO A 45 34.21 -4.50 -10.37
CA PRO A 45 33.70 -5.26 -11.50
C PRO A 45 33.68 -6.77 -11.19
N ALA A 46 32.54 -7.43 -11.44
CA ALA A 46 32.29 -8.82 -11.04
C ALA A 46 32.85 -9.87 -12.03
N THR A 47 33.31 -11.01 -11.51
CA THR A 47 33.72 -12.21 -12.27
C THR A 47 32.91 -13.42 -11.77
N ALA A 48 32.42 -14.27 -12.68
CA ALA A 48 31.42 -15.31 -12.41
C ALA A 48 32.01 -16.66 -11.98
N GLY A 49 31.32 -17.37 -11.07
CA GLY A 49 31.60 -18.76 -10.67
C GLY A 49 30.30 -19.52 -10.35
N ALA A 50 30.27 -20.83 -10.64
CA ALA A 50 29.06 -21.67 -10.70
C ALA A 50 28.79 -22.53 -9.44
N PRO A 51 27.52 -22.92 -9.15
CA PRO A 51 27.19 -23.86 -8.06
C PRO A 51 26.61 -25.22 -8.50
N HIS A 52 26.66 -26.17 -7.57
CA HIS A 52 26.20 -27.58 -7.64
C HIS A 52 24.86 -27.78 -6.90
N ALA A 53 23.99 -28.67 -7.42
CA ALA A 53 22.68 -29.01 -6.83
C ALA A 53 22.53 -30.52 -6.52
N SER A 54 21.69 -30.86 -5.54
CA SER A 54 21.29 -32.24 -5.17
C SER A 54 19.76 -32.36 -5.03
N GLU A 55 19.19 -33.45 -5.55
CA GLU A 55 17.75 -33.71 -5.65
C GLU A 55 17.18 -34.56 -4.50
N GLN A 56 15.89 -34.36 -4.18
CA GLN A 56 15.05 -35.31 -3.47
C GLN A 56 13.65 -35.41 -4.13
N PRO A 57 12.94 -36.56 -4.04
CA PRO A 57 11.75 -36.83 -4.85
C PRO A 57 10.42 -36.53 -4.13
N ALA A 58 9.45 -36.06 -4.91
CA ALA A 58 8.14 -35.59 -4.44
C ALA A 58 6.96 -36.52 -4.82
N LEU A 59 5.94 -36.50 -3.95
CA LEU A 59 4.63 -37.15 -4.11
C LEU A 59 3.65 -36.29 -4.93
N LYS A 60 2.82 -36.92 -5.76
CA LYS A 60 1.88 -36.30 -6.71
C LYS A 60 0.71 -35.57 -6.04
N ARG A 61 0.62 -34.24 -6.26
CA ARG A 61 -0.55 -33.38 -6.03
C ARG A 61 -1.00 -32.74 -7.35
N MET A 62 -2.23 -32.20 -7.40
CA MET A 62 -2.78 -31.49 -8.56
C MET A 62 -1.74 -30.51 -9.13
N ARG A 63 -1.48 -30.63 -10.44
CA ARG A 63 -0.37 -29.98 -11.15
C ARG A 63 -0.63 -28.48 -11.28
N THR A 64 -0.44 -27.72 -10.21
CA THR A 64 -0.04 -26.31 -10.31
C THR A 64 1.16 -26.28 -11.23
N GLN A 65 1.14 -25.47 -12.31
CA GLN A 65 2.35 -25.25 -13.10
C GLN A 65 3.44 -24.84 -12.12
N GLU A 66 4.52 -25.63 -12.07
CA GLU A 66 5.68 -25.24 -11.27
C GLU A 66 6.15 -23.90 -11.80
N PRO A 67 6.46 -22.95 -10.91
CA PRO A 67 6.92 -21.65 -11.35
C PRO A 67 8.25 -21.81 -12.09
N ASP A 68 8.40 -21.09 -13.19
CA ASP A 68 9.63 -21.13 -13.97
C ASP A 68 10.75 -20.47 -13.16
N ARG A 69 11.76 -21.26 -12.80
CA ARG A 69 12.96 -20.78 -12.10
C ARG A 69 14.04 -20.50 -13.14
N ILE A 70 14.42 -19.24 -13.27
CA ILE A 70 15.56 -18.85 -14.13
C ILE A 70 16.88 -19.11 -13.39
N SER A 71 16.90 -18.75 -12.11
CA SER A 71 18.01 -18.96 -11.19
C SER A 71 17.49 -19.14 -9.77
N ASP A 72 18.36 -19.49 -8.82
CA ASP A 72 17.97 -19.63 -7.40
C ASP A 72 17.41 -18.33 -6.81
N SER A 73 17.68 -17.19 -7.44
CA SER A 73 17.27 -15.86 -6.97
C SER A 73 16.10 -15.27 -7.76
N ILE A 74 15.61 -15.93 -8.82
CA ILE A 74 14.53 -15.42 -9.67
C ILE A 74 13.47 -16.49 -9.90
N VAL A 75 12.24 -16.17 -9.50
CA VAL A 75 11.07 -17.01 -9.71
C VAL A 75 10.06 -16.24 -10.55
N ILE A 76 9.62 -16.85 -11.65
CA ILE A 76 8.59 -16.29 -12.54
C ILE A 76 7.31 -17.08 -12.40
N VAL A 77 6.22 -16.36 -12.14
CA VAL A 77 4.87 -16.87 -12.17
C VAL A 77 4.13 -16.21 -13.32
N ARG A 78 3.82 -17.00 -14.35
CA ARG A 78 2.98 -16.62 -15.48
C ARG A 78 2.13 -17.82 -15.85
N SER A 79 0.84 -17.60 -16.11
CA SER A 79 -0.08 -18.69 -16.44
C SER A 79 -1.07 -18.29 -17.53
N GLY A 80 -1.46 -19.27 -18.33
CA GLY A 80 -2.43 -19.12 -19.41
C GLY A 80 -1.90 -18.40 -20.64
N ASN A 81 -2.71 -18.41 -21.70
CA ASN A 81 -2.40 -17.73 -22.95
C ASN A 81 -2.63 -16.23 -22.82
N THR A 82 -1.88 -15.45 -23.60
CA THR A 82 -2.15 -14.02 -23.78
C THR A 82 -3.58 -13.84 -24.29
N ILE A 83 -4.23 -12.77 -23.83
CA ILE A 83 -5.58 -12.42 -24.25
C ILE A 83 -5.55 -11.11 -25.01
N GLU A 84 -6.40 -11.00 -26.02
CA GLU A 84 -6.64 -9.73 -26.70
C GLU A 84 -7.32 -8.73 -25.74
N ALA A 85 -7.16 -7.44 -26.02
CA ALA A 85 -7.88 -6.40 -25.31
C ALA A 85 -9.41 -6.55 -25.44
N ASN A 86 -10.16 -5.87 -24.57
CA ASN A 86 -11.63 -5.71 -24.65
C ASN A 86 -12.46 -6.98 -24.47
N ARG A 87 -11.91 -8.00 -23.79
CA ARG A 87 -12.56 -9.29 -23.50
C ARG A 87 -13.49 -9.30 -22.27
N PHE A 88 -13.71 -8.15 -21.65
CA PHE A 88 -14.55 -8.01 -20.46
C PHE A 88 -15.58 -6.90 -20.61
N CYS A 89 -16.79 -7.17 -20.11
CA CYS A 89 -17.85 -6.19 -20.05
C CYS A 89 -17.53 -5.09 -19.01
N SER A 90 -17.50 -3.83 -19.44
CA SER A 90 -17.26 -2.65 -18.57
C SER A 90 -18.32 -2.40 -17.47
N LEU A 91 -19.47 -3.09 -17.53
CA LEU A 91 -20.52 -2.98 -16.52
C LEU A 91 -20.46 -4.05 -15.42
N CYS A 92 -20.28 -5.33 -15.78
CA CYS A 92 -20.28 -6.44 -14.82
C CYS A 92 -18.91 -7.11 -14.62
N ALA A 93 -17.89 -6.69 -15.37
CA ALA A 93 -16.54 -7.23 -15.38
C ALA A 93 -16.44 -8.74 -15.74
N ASN A 94 -17.51 -9.32 -16.30
CA ASN A 94 -17.51 -10.68 -16.82
C ASN A 94 -17.17 -10.71 -18.31
N GLY A 95 -16.70 -11.85 -18.79
CA GLY A 95 -16.57 -12.12 -20.23
C GLY A 95 -17.91 -12.50 -20.89
N GLY A 96 -17.83 -13.05 -22.10
CA GLY A 96 -18.99 -13.57 -22.84
C GLY A 96 -19.08 -13.00 -24.26
N THR A 97 -20.29 -12.95 -24.81
CA THR A 97 -20.56 -12.26 -26.08
C THR A 97 -20.64 -10.77 -25.83
N LEU A 98 -19.66 -10.03 -26.34
CA LEU A 98 -19.51 -8.60 -26.09
C LEU A 98 -19.90 -7.79 -27.33
N SER A 99 -20.60 -6.68 -27.10
CA SER A 99 -20.75 -5.60 -28.06
C SER A 99 -19.63 -4.59 -27.83
N VAL A 100 -18.81 -4.35 -28.85
CA VAL A 100 -17.70 -3.40 -28.83
C VAL A 100 -18.21 -2.02 -29.26
N CYS A 101 -17.85 -0.98 -28.51
CA CYS A 101 -18.25 0.39 -28.80
C CYS A 101 -17.66 0.84 -30.14
N SER A 102 -18.44 1.55 -30.95
CA SER A 102 -17.95 2.13 -32.21
C SER A 102 -17.05 3.35 -32.04
N LYS A 103 -17.01 3.96 -30.84
CA LYS A 103 -16.27 5.20 -30.54
C LYS A 103 -15.03 5.02 -29.68
N CYS A 104 -14.91 3.90 -28.95
CA CYS A 104 -13.81 3.64 -28.04
C CYS A 104 -13.59 2.13 -27.87
N ASP A 105 -12.58 1.75 -27.09
CA ASP A 105 -12.25 0.34 -26.83
C ASP A 105 -13.20 -0.34 -25.81
N GLY A 106 -14.16 0.39 -25.24
CA GLY A 106 -15.09 -0.18 -24.28
C GLY A 106 -16.01 -1.25 -24.89
N SER A 107 -16.23 -2.34 -24.15
CA SER A 107 -17.19 -3.38 -24.53
C SER A 107 -18.19 -3.69 -23.41
N VAL A 108 -19.36 -4.22 -23.77
CA VAL A 108 -20.44 -4.57 -22.83
C VAL A 108 -21.07 -5.91 -23.25
N CYS A 109 -21.34 -6.82 -22.31
CA CYS A 109 -21.96 -8.09 -22.65
C CYS A 109 -23.45 -7.96 -22.93
N GLN A 110 -23.99 -8.90 -23.70
CA GLN A 110 -25.42 -8.95 -24.06
C GLN A 110 -26.35 -9.10 -22.84
N ASP A 111 -25.84 -9.64 -21.73
CA ASP A 111 -26.59 -9.73 -20.46
C ASP A 111 -26.73 -8.36 -19.78
N CYS A 112 -25.81 -7.43 -20.05
CA CYS A 112 -25.82 -6.09 -19.48
C CYS A 112 -26.52 -5.07 -20.37
N VAL A 113 -26.41 -5.20 -21.69
CA VAL A 113 -27.10 -4.35 -22.67
C VAL A 113 -27.68 -5.20 -23.78
N LYS A 114 -28.96 -4.97 -24.09
CA LYS A 114 -29.60 -5.45 -25.32
C LYS A 114 -29.49 -4.37 -26.39
N PRO A 115 -28.65 -4.54 -27.43
CA PRO A 115 -28.51 -3.55 -28.49
C PRO A 115 -29.85 -3.39 -29.24
N ALA A 116 -30.26 -2.16 -29.53
CA ALA A 116 -31.32 -1.92 -30.50
C ALA A 116 -30.92 -2.38 -31.91
N ASN A 117 -31.89 -2.89 -32.66
CA ASN A 117 -31.68 -3.33 -34.04
C ASN A 117 -31.27 -2.15 -34.92
N ASN A 118 -30.36 -2.39 -35.87
CA ASN A 118 -29.92 -1.43 -36.89
C ASN A 118 -29.23 -0.16 -36.36
N ILE A 119 -28.74 -0.16 -35.11
CA ILE A 119 -27.96 0.96 -34.55
C ILE A 119 -26.61 0.42 -34.11
N ALA A 120 -25.52 1.03 -34.59
CA ALA A 120 -24.17 0.70 -34.14
C ALA A 120 -24.05 0.89 -32.62
N PHE A 121 -23.53 -0.12 -31.93
CA PHE A 121 -23.44 -0.07 -30.47
C PHE A 121 -22.50 1.05 -30.01
N THR A 122 -23.01 1.95 -29.18
CA THR A 122 -22.22 2.95 -28.46
C THR A 122 -22.31 2.65 -26.97
N CYS A 123 -21.18 2.54 -26.27
CA CYS A 123 -21.20 2.24 -24.84
C CYS A 123 -21.80 3.40 -24.02
N PRO A 124 -22.28 3.15 -22.79
CA PRO A 124 -22.86 4.21 -21.96
C PRO A 124 -21.91 5.39 -21.69
N ASN A 125 -20.58 5.19 -21.74
CA ASN A 125 -19.60 6.27 -21.55
C ASN A 125 -19.47 7.21 -22.75
N CYS A 126 -19.59 6.68 -23.96
CA CYS A 126 -19.43 7.47 -25.19
C CYS A 126 -20.77 7.91 -25.78
N HIS A 127 -21.87 7.51 -25.14
CA HIS A 127 -23.20 7.97 -25.50
C HIS A 127 -23.36 9.42 -25.06
N ASP A 128 -23.60 10.28 -26.05
CA ASP A 128 -23.80 11.70 -25.83
C ASP A 128 -25.20 11.98 -25.26
N ARG A 129 -25.49 13.25 -24.95
CA ARG A 129 -26.78 13.68 -24.37
C ARG A 129 -27.97 13.15 -25.17
N GLY A 130 -28.99 12.66 -24.45
CA GLY A 130 -30.24 12.16 -25.01
C GLY A 130 -30.58 10.76 -24.50
N PRO A 131 -31.75 10.21 -24.87
CA PRO A 131 -32.13 8.84 -24.51
C PRO A 131 -31.11 7.83 -25.02
N TYR A 132 -30.64 6.93 -24.15
CA TYR A 132 -29.74 5.84 -24.55
C TYR A 132 -30.52 4.87 -25.47
N PRO A 133 -30.07 4.63 -26.72
CA PRO A 133 -30.85 3.86 -27.69
C PRO A 133 -30.89 2.36 -27.38
N HIS A 134 -29.99 1.87 -26.52
CA HIS A 134 -29.93 0.46 -26.14
C HIS A 134 -30.58 0.22 -24.76
N LYS A 135 -31.12 -0.99 -24.54
CA LYS A 135 -31.77 -1.32 -23.27
C LYS A 135 -30.77 -1.90 -22.29
N LEU A 136 -30.49 -1.16 -21.20
CA LEU A 136 -29.73 -1.69 -20.07
C LEU A 136 -30.57 -2.73 -19.33
N THR A 137 -30.02 -3.94 -19.20
CA THR A 137 -30.64 -5.06 -18.47
C THR A 137 -29.95 -5.32 -17.14
N TYR A 138 -28.72 -4.83 -16.98
CA TYR A 138 -27.97 -4.93 -15.73
C TYR A 138 -28.26 -3.74 -14.82
N THR A 139 -28.64 -4.04 -13.57
CA THR A 139 -28.69 -3.07 -12.49
C THR A 139 -27.35 -3.09 -11.78
N SER A 140 -26.50 -2.09 -12.02
CA SER A 140 -25.25 -2.00 -11.27
C SER A 140 -25.55 -1.74 -9.80
N ARG A 141 -25.07 -2.64 -8.94
CA ARG A 141 -25.03 -2.41 -7.48
C ARG A 141 -23.79 -1.63 -7.06
N SER A 142 -22.82 -1.46 -7.96
CA SER A 142 -21.59 -0.73 -7.68
C SER A 142 -21.62 0.65 -8.33
N ARG A 143 -21.08 1.66 -7.63
CA ARG A 143 -20.95 3.03 -8.16
C ARG A 143 -19.85 3.15 -9.22
N GLY A 144 -19.07 2.10 -9.45
CA GLY A 144 -17.99 2.06 -10.45
C GLY A 144 -18.45 1.60 -11.83
N SER A 145 -19.77 1.54 -12.09
CA SER A 145 -20.28 1.13 -13.39
C SER A 145 -19.75 2.08 -14.46
N THR A 146 -19.09 1.50 -15.46
CA THR A 146 -18.58 2.09 -16.70
C THR A 146 -17.07 2.22 -16.84
N GLN A 147 -16.23 1.88 -15.87
CA GLN A 147 -14.80 1.96 -16.13
C GLN A 147 -14.35 0.95 -17.20
N MET A 148 -13.46 1.41 -18.08
CA MET A 148 -12.85 0.58 -19.11
C MET A 148 -11.87 -0.37 -18.43
N LEU A 149 -12.07 -1.66 -18.65
CA LEU A 149 -11.18 -2.68 -18.13
C LEU A 149 -9.95 -2.78 -19.02
N ASP A 150 -8.78 -2.62 -18.43
CA ASP A 150 -7.52 -2.64 -19.16
C ASP A 150 -6.78 -3.96 -18.91
N SER A 151 -6.73 -4.79 -19.96
CA SER A 151 -6.06 -6.10 -19.97
C SER A 151 -4.68 -6.06 -20.63
N SER A 152 -4.08 -4.88 -20.81
CA SER A 152 -2.75 -4.74 -21.41
C SER A 152 -1.69 -5.50 -20.59
N PRO A 153 -0.52 -5.84 -21.14
CA PRO A 153 0.52 -6.53 -20.38
C PRO A 153 0.93 -5.79 -19.09
N LEU A 154 1.03 -6.52 -17.97
CA LEU A 154 1.38 -6.02 -16.63
C LEU A 154 2.45 -6.92 -15.98
N CYS A 155 3.57 -6.34 -15.58
CA CYS A 155 4.61 -7.08 -14.86
C CYS A 155 4.71 -6.58 -13.41
N ILE A 156 4.56 -7.48 -12.45
CA ILE A 156 4.80 -7.23 -11.03
C ILE A 156 6.22 -7.73 -10.73
N ILE A 157 7.13 -6.83 -10.38
CA ILE A 157 8.53 -7.14 -10.02
C ILE A 157 8.68 -6.95 -8.52
N ALA A 158 8.90 -8.04 -7.80
CA ALA A 158 9.00 -8.04 -6.35
C ALA A 158 10.44 -8.24 -5.89
N PHE A 159 11.12 -7.17 -5.47
CA PHE A 159 12.43 -7.23 -4.84
C PHE A 159 12.28 -7.53 -3.35
N ARG A 160 12.84 -8.64 -2.88
CA ARG A 160 12.69 -9.09 -1.49
C ARG A 160 14.04 -9.33 -0.85
N LEU A 161 14.25 -8.84 0.36
CA LEU A 161 15.45 -9.19 1.10
C LEU A 161 15.46 -10.72 1.33
N ALA A 162 16.61 -11.36 1.11
CA ALA A 162 16.75 -12.79 1.33
C ALA A 162 16.29 -13.20 2.75
N GLY A 163 15.61 -14.33 2.85
CA GLY A 163 15.03 -14.82 4.10
C GLY A 163 13.70 -14.19 4.51
N SER A 164 13.17 -13.21 3.77
CA SER A 164 11.76 -12.80 3.92
C SER A 164 10.82 -13.95 3.49
N PRO A 165 9.74 -14.22 4.24
CA PRO A 165 8.83 -15.33 3.94
C PRO A 165 8.09 -15.08 2.63
N ASP A 166 8.05 -16.05 1.73
CA ASP A 166 7.37 -15.90 0.44
C ASP A 166 5.85 -16.10 0.53
N ASP A 167 5.45 -17.06 1.37
CA ASP A 167 4.06 -17.49 1.51
C ASP A 167 3.14 -16.36 1.94
N GLY A 168 2.10 -16.12 1.13
CA GLY A 168 1.08 -15.11 1.42
C GLY A 168 1.54 -13.67 1.24
N SER A 169 2.60 -13.43 0.47
CA SER A 169 3.04 -12.08 0.17
C SER A 169 1.98 -11.25 -0.55
N ALA A 170 2.01 -9.93 -0.32
CA ALA A 170 1.05 -9.00 -0.90
C ALA A 170 1.06 -9.08 -2.44
N GLU A 171 2.24 -9.27 -3.04
CA GLU A 171 2.44 -9.40 -4.48
C GLU A 171 1.79 -10.65 -5.06
N HIS A 172 1.91 -11.79 -4.37
CA HIS A 172 1.26 -13.03 -4.78
C HIS A 172 -0.26 -12.90 -4.72
N VAL A 173 -0.79 -12.31 -3.64
CA VAL A 173 -2.24 -12.06 -3.49
C VAL A 173 -2.73 -11.11 -4.58
N ALA A 174 -1.99 -10.04 -4.86
CA ALA A 174 -2.32 -9.10 -5.93
C ALA A 174 -2.29 -9.75 -7.32
N TYR A 175 -1.27 -10.55 -7.63
CA TYR A 175 -1.19 -11.32 -8.88
C TYR A 175 -2.42 -12.21 -9.05
N GLN A 176 -2.77 -13.01 -8.03
CA GLN A 176 -3.94 -13.89 -8.09
C GLN A 176 -5.25 -13.12 -8.24
N ARG A 177 -5.36 -11.94 -7.64
CA ARG A 177 -6.54 -11.07 -7.76
C ARG A 177 -6.74 -10.58 -9.19
N VAL A 178 -5.67 -10.16 -9.86
CA VAL A 178 -5.76 -9.57 -11.20
C VAL A 178 -5.64 -10.59 -12.32
N TYR A 179 -5.12 -11.79 -12.02
CA TYR A 179 -4.93 -12.88 -12.98
C TYR A 179 -6.16 -13.17 -13.86
N PRO A 180 -7.40 -13.23 -13.35
CA PRO A 180 -8.58 -13.49 -14.20
C PRO A 180 -8.77 -12.46 -15.33
N TYR A 181 -8.29 -11.23 -15.15
CA TYR A 181 -8.43 -10.10 -16.08
C TYR A 181 -7.28 -9.99 -17.07
N PHE A 182 -6.14 -10.62 -16.80
CA PHE A 182 -4.94 -10.54 -17.63
C PHE A 182 -4.53 -11.88 -18.25
N ARG A 183 -4.75 -12.99 -17.55
CA ARG A 183 -4.24 -14.33 -17.91
C ARG A 183 -2.75 -14.27 -18.29
N GLY A 184 -2.37 -14.69 -19.50
CA GLY A 184 -0.99 -14.66 -19.96
C GLY A 184 -0.39 -13.26 -20.17
N ASN A 185 -1.17 -12.19 -19.96
CA ASN A 185 -0.72 -10.79 -19.98
C ASN A 185 -0.29 -10.29 -18.59
N VAL A 186 -0.33 -11.10 -17.53
CA VAL A 186 0.27 -10.74 -16.24
C VAL A 186 1.42 -11.67 -15.90
N ALA A 187 2.49 -11.11 -15.35
CA ALA A 187 3.60 -11.87 -14.79
C ALA A 187 3.95 -11.34 -13.41
N LEU A 188 4.30 -12.23 -12.50
CA LEU A 188 4.95 -11.91 -11.24
C LEU A 188 6.37 -12.46 -11.27
N ILE A 189 7.36 -11.57 -11.14
CA ILE A 189 8.78 -11.92 -11.09
C ILE A 189 9.30 -11.54 -9.71
N THR A 190 9.70 -12.53 -8.92
CA THR A 190 10.27 -12.31 -7.58
C THR A 190 11.78 -12.42 -7.66
N VAL A 191 12.47 -11.41 -7.15
CA VAL A 191 13.93 -11.34 -7.07
C VAL A 191 14.34 -11.23 -5.61
N TRP A 192 15.02 -12.25 -5.09
CA TRP A 192 15.60 -12.18 -3.75
C TRP A 192 16.97 -11.51 -3.83
N PHE A 193 17.18 -10.50 -2.98
CA PHE A 193 18.46 -9.79 -2.92
C PHE A 193 19.17 -10.00 -1.58
N ASN A 194 20.49 -10.13 -1.67
CA ASN A 194 21.42 -10.11 -0.54
C ASN A 194 22.73 -9.47 -1.03
N LEU A 195 23.24 -8.47 -0.30
CA LEU A 195 24.45 -7.72 -0.65
C LEU A 195 25.64 -8.08 0.26
N GLU A 196 25.70 -9.30 0.82
CA GLU A 196 26.87 -9.78 1.58
C GLU A 196 28.16 -9.81 0.75
N ASP A 197 28.05 -10.14 -0.55
CA ASP A 197 29.18 -10.29 -1.50
C ASP A 197 29.33 -9.06 -2.42
N ASP A 198 29.37 -7.87 -1.82
CA ASP A 198 29.42 -6.57 -2.54
C ASP A 198 28.30 -6.39 -3.59
N GLY A 199 27.23 -7.18 -3.50
CA GLY A 199 26.12 -7.22 -4.44
C GLY A 199 26.40 -7.92 -5.77
N ALA A 200 27.43 -8.77 -5.87
CA ALA A 200 27.68 -9.55 -7.09
C ALA A 200 26.48 -10.44 -7.48
N GLN A 201 25.90 -11.15 -6.51
CA GLN A 201 24.74 -12.02 -6.74
C GLN A 201 23.52 -11.25 -7.26
N ILE A 202 23.19 -10.11 -6.65
CA ILE A 202 22.06 -9.29 -7.09
C ILE A 202 22.30 -8.68 -8.48
N ARG A 203 23.54 -8.32 -8.83
CA ARG A 203 23.86 -7.84 -10.19
C ARG A 203 23.62 -8.91 -11.25
N ILE A 204 23.98 -10.16 -10.98
CA ILE A 204 23.68 -11.30 -11.86
C ILE A 204 22.16 -11.46 -11.99
N ALA A 205 21.45 -11.53 -10.86
CA ALA A 205 19.99 -11.71 -10.88
C ALA A 205 19.26 -10.55 -11.59
N VAL A 206 19.67 -9.30 -11.41
CA VAL A 206 19.08 -8.17 -12.12
C VAL A 206 19.48 -8.19 -13.61
N GLY A 207 20.67 -8.67 -13.95
CA GLY A 207 21.06 -8.95 -15.34
C GLY A 207 20.12 -9.96 -16.01
N ASP A 208 19.91 -11.11 -15.37
CA ASP A 208 18.99 -12.14 -15.86
C ASP A 208 17.55 -11.61 -15.99
N LEU A 209 17.10 -10.75 -15.05
CA LEU A 209 15.81 -10.07 -15.13
C LEU A 209 15.72 -9.15 -16.35
N ILE A 210 16.77 -8.36 -16.62
CA ILE A 210 16.84 -7.46 -17.78
C ILE A 210 16.77 -8.26 -19.08
N ASP A 211 17.54 -9.35 -19.18
CA ASP A 211 17.56 -10.22 -20.35
C ASP A 211 16.18 -10.86 -20.57
N THR A 212 15.55 -11.33 -19.49
CA THR A 212 14.18 -11.86 -19.51
C THR A 212 13.19 -10.83 -20.03
N LEU A 213 13.20 -9.62 -19.48
CA LEU A 213 12.25 -8.56 -19.84
C LEU A 213 12.49 -7.97 -21.23
N THR A 214 13.71 -8.11 -21.77
CA THR A 214 14.08 -7.73 -23.13
C THR A 214 13.75 -8.84 -24.14
N GLY A 215 13.67 -10.09 -23.68
CA GLY A 215 13.27 -11.24 -24.49
C GLY A 215 11.89 -11.09 -25.12
N HIS A 216 11.69 -11.81 -26.23
CA HIS A 216 10.47 -11.74 -27.05
C HIS A 216 9.17 -11.91 -26.22
N ASP A 217 9.16 -12.85 -25.27
CA ASP A 217 7.97 -13.18 -24.48
C ASP A 217 7.55 -12.09 -23.50
N PHE A 218 8.47 -11.20 -23.12
CA PHE A 218 8.23 -10.11 -22.18
C PHE A 218 8.35 -8.73 -22.82
N ALA A 219 8.77 -8.61 -24.09
CA ALA A 219 8.92 -7.34 -24.78
C ALA A 219 7.64 -6.49 -24.81
N GLN A 220 6.47 -7.15 -24.78
CA GLN A 220 5.15 -6.50 -24.74
C GLN A 220 4.79 -5.86 -23.38
N TYR A 221 5.47 -6.21 -22.30
CA TYR A 221 5.17 -5.68 -20.97
C TYR A 221 5.65 -4.24 -20.84
N ASN A 222 4.72 -3.32 -20.63
CA ASN A 222 4.98 -1.88 -20.62
C ASN A 222 4.38 -1.15 -19.41
N ARG A 223 3.76 -1.89 -18.49
CA ARG A 223 3.20 -1.41 -17.23
C ARG A 223 3.78 -2.23 -16.10
N PHE A 224 4.30 -1.55 -15.08
CA PHE A 224 5.08 -2.20 -14.04
C PHE A 224 4.59 -1.83 -12.64
N VAL A 225 4.57 -2.84 -11.76
CA VAL A 225 4.51 -2.65 -10.32
C VAL A 225 5.81 -3.14 -9.75
N VAL A 226 6.60 -2.26 -9.16
CA VAL A 226 7.84 -2.60 -8.47
C VAL A 226 7.58 -2.55 -6.97
N THR A 227 7.88 -3.63 -6.27
CA THR A 227 7.82 -3.66 -4.80
C THR A 227 9.21 -3.89 -4.22
N ILE A 228 9.49 -3.24 -3.09
CA ILE A 228 10.71 -3.48 -2.31
C ILE A 228 10.29 -3.89 -0.90
N THR A 229 10.53 -5.15 -0.56
CA THR A 229 10.25 -5.73 0.76
C THR A 229 11.54 -5.91 1.55
N THR A 230 11.76 -5.05 2.54
CA THR A 230 12.91 -5.10 3.46
C THR A 230 12.61 -4.32 4.75
N HIS A 231 13.51 -4.38 5.72
CA HIS A 231 13.43 -3.52 6.91
C HIS A 231 14.12 -2.17 6.65
N SER A 232 13.81 -1.19 7.48
CA SER A 232 14.56 0.07 7.53
C SER A 232 15.16 0.31 8.90
N ASP A 233 16.34 0.92 8.93
CA ASP A 233 17.03 1.30 10.15
C ASP A 233 16.22 2.39 10.87
N PRO A 234 15.85 2.20 12.14
CA PRO A 234 14.98 3.14 12.85
C PRO A 234 15.62 4.52 13.08
N GLY A 235 16.95 4.59 13.12
CA GLY A 235 17.69 5.83 13.34
C GLY A 235 17.92 6.63 12.06
N ARG A 236 18.26 5.94 10.97
CA ARG A 236 18.70 6.56 9.70
C ARG A 236 17.66 6.51 8.59
N GLY A 237 16.77 5.53 8.61
CA GLY A 237 15.82 5.26 7.52
C GLY A 237 16.41 4.43 6.38
N ASP A 238 17.72 4.16 6.42
CA ASP A 238 18.44 3.28 5.50
C ASP A 238 17.76 1.90 5.39
N LEU A 239 17.74 1.32 4.18
CA LEU A 239 17.12 0.02 3.92
C LEU A 239 18.10 -1.12 4.19
N HIS A 240 17.61 -2.19 4.81
CA HIS A 240 18.43 -3.37 5.08
C HIS A 240 18.76 -4.11 3.78
N ILE A 241 20.02 -4.48 3.63
CA ILE A 241 20.57 -5.09 2.41
C ILE A 241 21.09 -6.51 2.63
N VAL A 242 21.13 -6.93 3.89
CA VAL A 242 21.56 -8.25 4.34
C VAL A 242 20.59 -8.75 5.40
N PRO A 243 20.26 -10.05 5.44
CA PRO A 243 19.40 -10.62 6.49
C PRO A 243 19.95 -10.35 7.90
N LYS A 244 19.09 -10.50 8.92
CA LYS A 244 19.48 -10.39 10.34
C LYS A 244 20.12 -9.04 10.72
N ASN A 245 19.78 -7.97 10.02
CA ASN A 245 20.23 -6.59 10.32
C ASN A 245 21.75 -6.40 10.24
N GLN A 246 22.44 -7.12 9.35
CA GLN A 246 23.91 -7.06 9.25
C GLN A 246 24.43 -5.96 8.32
N GLY A 247 23.54 -5.24 7.63
CA GLY A 247 23.91 -4.13 6.76
C GLY A 247 22.72 -3.33 6.31
N SER A 248 22.91 -2.02 6.14
CA SER A 248 21.94 -1.13 5.49
C SER A 248 22.61 -0.16 4.52
N LEU A 249 21.86 0.30 3.53
CA LEU A 249 22.24 1.37 2.57
C LEU A 249 21.18 2.47 2.55
N THR A 250 21.55 3.66 2.09
CA THR A 250 20.57 4.69 1.73
C THR A 250 19.62 4.15 0.66
N VAL A 251 18.44 4.76 0.51
CA VAL A 251 17.47 4.28 -0.48
C VAL A 251 18.08 4.44 -1.87
N SER A 252 18.66 5.59 -2.18
CA SER A 252 19.32 5.87 -3.47
C SER A 252 20.38 4.82 -3.81
N ASN A 253 21.29 4.51 -2.89
CA ASN A 253 22.35 3.52 -3.14
C ASN A 253 21.79 2.12 -3.35
N LEU A 254 20.73 1.71 -2.65
CA LEU A 254 20.09 0.41 -2.90
C LEU A 254 19.42 0.40 -4.29
N MET A 255 18.76 1.49 -4.67
CA MET A 255 18.09 1.60 -5.97
C MET A 255 19.07 1.48 -7.14
N GLU A 256 20.34 1.86 -7.00
CA GLU A 256 21.37 1.64 -8.03
C GLU A 256 21.61 0.15 -8.33
N PHE A 257 21.48 -0.72 -7.33
CA PHE A 257 21.60 -2.18 -7.52
C PHE A 257 20.32 -2.79 -8.05
N LEU A 258 19.16 -2.35 -7.55
CA LEU A 258 17.86 -2.95 -7.89
C LEU A 258 17.34 -2.45 -9.24
N LEU A 259 17.58 -1.18 -9.56
CA LEU A 259 17.15 -0.50 -10.79
C LEU A 259 18.36 0.09 -11.55
N PRO A 260 19.28 -0.74 -12.06
CA PRO A 260 20.36 -0.24 -12.91
C PRO A 260 19.80 0.32 -14.22
N ALA A 261 20.61 1.09 -14.95
CA ALA A 261 20.19 1.81 -16.16
C ALA A 261 19.46 0.93 -17.21
N GLY A 262 19.87 -0.34 -17.36
CA GLY A 262 19.19 -1.28 -18.26
C GLY A 262 17.74 -1.54 -17.86
N LEU A 263 17.49 -1.76 -16.56
CA LEU A 263 16.13 -1.95 -16.06
C LEU A 263 15.33 -0.64 -16.08
N GLN A 264 15.94 0.50 -15.77
CA GLN A 264 15.29 1.81 -15.89
C GLN A 264 14.82 2.08 -17.33
N LYS A 265 15.63 1.72 -18.33
CA LYS A 265 15.24 1.82 -19.75
C LYS A 265 14.02 0.95 -20.08
N ILE A 266 13.92 -0.24 -19.48
CA ILE A 266 12.77 -1.14 -19.65
C ILE A 266 11.53 -0.54 -18.99
N LEU A 267 11.63 -0.07 -17.74
CA LEU A 267 10.53 0.59 -17.04
C LEU A 267 10.04 1.83 -17.82
N GLY A 268 10.97 2.54 -18.46
CA GLY A 268 10.70 3.72 -19.28
C GLY A 268 10.34 3.43 -20.75
N ARG A 269 10.14 2.18 -21.19
CA ARG A 269 9.80 1.89 -22.61
C ARG A 269 8.33 2.09 -22.96
N GLY A 270 7.45 2.13 -21.97
CA GLY A 270 6.02 2.29 -22.19
C GLY A 270 5.65 3.69 -22.68
N LEU A 271 4.63 3.77 -23.55
CA LEU A 271 3.91 5.02 -23.83
C LEU A 271 3.13 5.51 -22.58
N GLU A 272 2.90 4.61 -21.63
CA GLU A 272 2.18 4.83 -20.37
C GLU A 272 3.13 4.89 -19.17
N LYS A 273 4.26 5.61 -19.28
CA LYS A 273 5.20 5.79 -18.13
C LYS A 273 4.47 6.32 -16.88
N ASP A 274 3.41 7.09 -17.12
CA ASP A 274 2.50 7.65 -16.14
C ASP A 274 1.64 6.60 -15.39
N ARG A 275 1.99 5.31 -15.49
CA ARG A 275 1.25 4.24 -14.81
C ARG A 275 2.09 3.23 -14.03
N ASN A 276 3.41 3.36 -14.02
CA ASN A 276 4.22 2.50 -13.18
C ASN A 276 4.04 2.85 -11.69
N LEU A 277 3.98 1.82 -10.84
CA LEU A 277 3.90 1.97 -9.39
C LEU A 277 5.17 1.45 -8.71
N CYS A 278 5.64 2.15 -7.69
CA CYS A 278 6.67 1.65 -6.77
C CYS A 278 6.14 1.62 -5.35
N VAL A 279 6.23 0.47 -4.66
CA VAL A 279 5.75 0.32 -3.27
C VAL A 279 6.83 -0.21 -2.36
N PHE A 280 7.18 0.56 -1.33
CA PHE A 280 8.14 0.18 -0.30
C PHE A 280 7.43 -0.51 0.87
N PHE A 281 7.45 -1.85 0.90
CA PHE A 281 7.04 -2.64 2.07
C PHE A 281 8.15 -2.64 3.13
N THR A 282 8.39 -1.46 3.70
CA THR A 282 9.45 -1.21 4.68
C THR A 282 8.93 -0.53 5.93
N CYS A 283 9.67 -0.67 7.03
CA CYS A 283 9.37 0.04 8.27
C CYS A 283 9.35 1.56 8.04
N GLY A 284 8.52 2.27 8.81
CA GLY A 284 8.21 3.67 8.52
C GLY A 284 9.31 4.67 8.79
N ALA A 285 10.49 4.23 9.25
CA ALA A 285 11.67 5.10 9.28
C ALA A 285 12.06 5.57 7.87
N ALA A 286 11.83 4.75 6.84
CA ALA A 286 12.13 5.10 5.44
C ALA A 286 11.43 6.37 4.96
N VAL A 287 10.19 6.63 5.43
CA VAL A 287 9.41 7.84 5.06
C VAL A 287 9.33 8.89 6.17
N LYS A 288 9.99 8.65 7.31
CA LYS A 288 10.02 9.61 8.44
C LYS A 288 11.37 10.29 8.61
N ARG A 289 12.46 9.69 8.12
CA ARG A 289 13.80 10.26 8.18
C ARG A 289 14.02 11.11 6.94
N VAL A 290 14.49 12.34 7.15
CA VAL A 290 14.65 13.37 6.11
C VAL A 290 15.44 12.83 4.91
N SER A 291 16.63 12.27 5.13
CA SER A 291 17.48 11.76 4.05
C SER A 291 16.83 10.64 3.24
N SER A 292 16.19 9.67 3.91
CA SER A 292 15.51 8.57 3.22
C SER A 292 14.25 9.03 2.50
N PHE A 293 13.54 10.01 3.07
CA PHE A 293 12.38 10.63 2.44
C PHE A 293 12.75 11.39 1.18
N GLU A 294 13.86 12.13 1.20
CA GLU A 294 14.41 12.83 0.04
C GLU A 294 14.86 11.84 -1.04
N ASP A 295 15.54 10.75 -0.68
CA ASP A 295 15.89 9.69 -1.63
C ASP A 295 14.65 9.08 -2.32
N ILE A 296 13.57 8.81 -1.56
CA ILE A 296 12.31 8.28 -2.12
C ILE A 296 11.65 9.32 -3.04
N ARG A 297 11.70 10.60 -2.67
CA ARG A 297 11.22 11.69 -3.53
C ARG A 297 12.01 11.76 -4.83
N SER A 298 13.34 11.67 -4.77
CA SER A 298 14.19 11.64 -5.97
C SER A 298 13.88 10.46 -6.89
N LEU A 299 13.40 9.34 -6.34
CA LEU A 299 12.92 8.23 -7.15
C LEU A 299 11.63 8.57 -7.93
N GLU A 300 10.72 9.35 -7.34
CA GLU A 300 9.54 9.87 -8.08
C GLU A 300 9.97 10.90 -9.13
N ASP A 301 10.86 11.83 -8.77
CA ASP A 301 11.40 12.86 -9.67
C ASP A 301 12.12 12.26 -10.90
N SER A 302 12.56 10.99 -10.83
CA SER A 302 13.15 10.28 -11.97
C SER A 302 12.18 10.05 -13.14
N GLY A 303 10.87 10.19 -12.91
CA GLY A 303 9.82 9.95 -13.90
C GLY A 303 9.63 8.49 -14.30
N LEU A 304 10.23 7.55 -13.57
CA LEU A 304 10.06 6.10 -13.79
C LEU A 304 8.72 5.58 -13.26
N PHE A 305 8.17 6.25 -12.26
CA PHE A 305 6.96 5.86 -11.54
C PHE A 305 5.98 7.02 -11.46
N ALA A 306 4.71 6.73 -11.67
CA ALA A 306 3.64 7.71 -11.52
C ALA A 306 3.24 7.91 -10.07
N GLU A 307 3.42 6.88 -9.23
CA GLU A 307 3.18 6.98 -7.80
C GLU A 307 4.18 6.08 -7.07
N VAL A 308 4.89 6.66 -6.09
CA VAL A 308 5.76 5.95 -5.16
C VAL A 308 5.09 5.94 -3.79
N ILE A 309 4.97 4.77 -3.16
CA ILE A 309 4.21 4.60 -1.92
C ILE A 309 5.10 4.01 -0.82
N GLY A 310 5.02 4.58 0.38
CA GLY A 310 5.59 4.03 1.60
C GLY A 310 4.63 4.10 2.80
N PHE A 311 5.04 3.59 3.95
CA PHE A 311 4.18 3.40 5.11
C PHE A 311 4.77 4.04 6.37
N THR A 312 3.92 4.58 7.25
CA THR A 312 4.41 5.31 8.44
C THR A 312 4.62 4.41 9.67
N GLN A 313 4.18 3.15 9.66
CA GLN A 313 4.26 2.28 10.83
C GLN A 313 5.69 1.83 11.13
N LYS A 314 6.13 1.99 12.38
CA LYS A 314 7.51 1.67 12.81
C LYS A 314 7.85 0.20 12.58
N ASP A 315 6.96 -0.69 13.02
CA ASP A 315 7.11 -2.13 12.90
C ASP A 315 6.07 -2.62 11.89
N LEU A 316 6.32 -2.33 10.61
CA LEU A 316 5.39 -2.67 9.55
C LEU A 316 5.28 -4.19 9.43
N GLN A 317 4.04 -4.67 9.34
CA GLN A 317 3.68 -6.05 9.00
C GLN A 317 3.07 -6.04 7.58
N PRO A 318 3.84 -6.40 6.53
CA PRO A 318 3.35 -6.37 5.15
C PRO A 318 2.11 -7.22 4.90
N GLU A 319 1.91 -8.29 5.67
CA GLU A 319 0.77 -9.20 5.53
C GLU A 319 -0.56 -8.49 5.77
N LEU A 320 -0.59 -7.50 6.67
CA LEU A 320 -1.76 -6.66 6.95
C LEU A 320 -2.07 -5.65 5.82
N LEU A 321 -1.20 -5.56 4.81
CA LEU A 321 -1.36 -4.71 3.64
C LEU A 321 -1.86 -5.49 2.41
N SER A 322 -1.84 -6.82 2.43
CA SER A 322 -2.11 -7.66 1.25
C SER A 322 -3.46 -7.38 0.59
N SER A 323 -4.52 -7.22 1.38
CA SER A 323 -5.85 -6.90 0.84
C SER A 323 -5.89 -5.50 0.21
N TRP A 324 -5.30 -4.50 0.86
CA TRP A 324 -5.21 -3.14 0.31
C TRP A 324 -4.36 -3.10 -0.96
N PHE A 325 -3.21 -3.76 -0.98
CA PHE A 325 -2.32 -3.77 -2.13
C PHE A 325 -2.93 -4.53 -3.31
N SER A 326 -3.60 -5.64 -3.06
CA SER A 326 -4.38 -6.38 -4.06
C SER A 326 -5.47 -5.49 -4.70
N ASP A 327 -6.23 -4.76 -3.89
CA ASP A 327 -7.25 -3.84 -4.41
C ASP A 327 -6.63 -2.59 -5.05
N LEU A 328 -5.44 -2.15 -4.63
CA LEU A 328 -4.65 -1.12 -5.31
C LEU A 328 -4.27 -1.54 -6.72
N VAL A 329 -3.61 -2.69 -6.87
CA VAL A 329 -3.19 -3.19 -8.19
C VAL A 329 -4.41 -3.42 -9.09
N TYR A 330 -5.49 -3.97 -8.55
CA TYR A 330 -6.75 -4.11 -9.28
C TYR A 330 -7.33 -2.75 -9.73
N SER A 331 -7.48 -1.80 -8.81
CA SER A 331 -8.00 -0.47 -9.13
C SER A 331 -7.12 0.27 -10.13
N TYR A 332 -5.80 0.19 -9.99
CA TYR A 332 -4.87 0.95 -10.81
C TYR A 332 -4.74 0.37 -12.24
N PHE A 333 -4.59 -0.95 -12.36
CA PHE A 333 -4.27 -1.58 -13.66
C PHE A 333 -5.45 -2.23 -14.35
N VAL A 334 -6.45 -2.70 -13.60
CA VAL A 334 -7.67 -3.30 -14.19
C VAL A 334 -8.73 -2.23 -14.38
N LEU A 335 -8.99 -1.39 -13.37
CA LEU A 335 -10.02 -0.35 -13.43
C LEU A 335 -9.52 1.02 -13.94
N ASN A 336 -8.22 1.11 -14.25
CA ASN A 336 -7.59 2.31 -14.79
C ASN A 336 -7.77 3.57 -13.91
N TYR A 337 -7.67 3.43 -12.59
CA TYR A 337 -7.56 4.58 -11.70
C TYR A 337 -6.12 5.10 -11.65
N ASN A 338 -5.96 6.43 -11.63
CA ASN A 338 -4.64 7.09 -11.57
C ASN A 338 -4.18 7.41 -10.13
N SER A 339 -4.79 6.76 -9.14
CA SER A 339 -4.52 7.05 -7.72
C SER A 339 -4.88 5.91 -6.80
N SER A 340 -4.19 5.86 -5.66
CA SER A 340 -4.47 4.94 -4.57
C SER A 340 -5.65 5.35 -3.67
N GLU A 341 -6.10 6.60 -3.74
CA GLU A 341 -7.18 7.15 -2.88
C GLU A 341 -8.53 6.41 -2.94
N PRO A 342 -9.06 5.98 -4.11
CA PRO A 342 -10.35 5.30 -4.18
C PRO A 342 -10.39 4.02 -3.36
N VAL A 343 -9.24 3.37 -3.21
CA VAL A 343 -9.08 2.08 -2.53
C VAL A 343 -9.14 2.27 -1.02
N LEU A 344 -8.51 3.32 -0.48
CA LEU A 344 -8.37 3.56 0.96
C LEU A 344 -9.68 3.45 1.74
N LYS A 345 -10.80 3.92 1.17
CA LYS A 345 -12.12 3.97 1.82
C LYS A 345 -12.58 2.61 2.38
N ASN A 346 -12.12 1.51 1.81
CA ASN A 346 -12.53 0.17 2.21
C ASN A 346 -11.51 -0.56 3.11
N HIS A 347 -10.31 -0.01 3.31
CA HIS A 347 -9.21 -0.69 4.02
C HIS A 347 -8.94 -0.12 5.42
N HIS A 348 -9.92 -0.28 6.30
CA HIS A 348 -9.80 0.13 7.70
C HIS A 348 -8.75 -0.68 8.49
N VAL A 349 -8.54 -1.96 8.16
CA VAL A 349 -7.51 -2.80 8.81
C VAL A 349 -6.13 -2.22 8.54
N THR A 350 -5.82 -1.97 7.26
CA THR A 350 -4.58 -1.31 6.84
C THR A 350 -4.42 0.04 7.52
N GLY A 351 -5.47 0.87 7.53
CA GLY A 351 -5.44 2.17 8.18
C GLY A 351 -5.18 2.11 9.69
N SER A 352 -5.79 1.15 10.38
CA SER A 352 -5.55 0.95 11.82
C SER A 352 -4.15 0.48 12.16
N HIS A 353 -3.42 -0.06 11.18
CA HIS A 353 -2.05 -0.55 11.32
C HIS A 353 -1.02 0.49 10.91
N THR A 354 -1.25 1.22 9.82
CA THR A 354 -0.28 2.19 9.28
C THR A 354 -0.95 3.36 8.58
N GLY A 355 -0.28 4.51 8.57
CA GLY A 355 -0.52 5.55 7.56
C GLY A 355 0.22 5.22 6.26
N ILE A 356 -0.15 5.92 5.19
CA ILE A 356 0.42 5.76 3.84
C ILE A 356 0.98 7.11 3.40
N VAL A 357 2.18 7.12 2.83
CA VAL A 357 2.78 8.29 2.18
C VAL A 357 2.87 8.00 0.69
N SER A 358 2.33 8.89 -0.13
CA SER A 358 2.29 8.80 -1.58
C SER A 358 2.99 10.00 -2.19
N PHE A 359 4.00 9.74 -3.03
CA PHE A 359 4.72 10.71 -3.83
C PHE A 359 4.19 10.60 -5.26
N ARG A 360 3.62 11.68 -5.79
CA ARG A 360 3.06 11.71 -7.15
C ARG A 360 2.95 13.13 -7.67
N ASN A 361 3.36 13.34 -8.92
CA ASN A 361 3.25 14.61 -9.64
C ASN A 361 3.91 15.75 -8.87
N ASN A 362 5.09 15.49 -8.28
CA ASN A 362 5.80 16.41 -7.37
C ASN A 362 5.02 16.79 -6.10
N ALA A 363 3.87 16.15 -5.83
CA ALA A 363 3.09 16.35 -4.62
C ALA A 363 3.28 15.18 -3.66
N ILE A 364 3.23 15.46 -2.37
CA ILE A 364 3.39 14.46 -1.33
C ILE A 364 2.14 14.43 -0.47
N TYR A 365 1.45 13.30 -0.48
CA TYR A 365 0.23 13.08 0.29
C TYR A 365 0.48 12.09 1.41
N GLU A 366 0.14 12.46 2.64
CA GLU A 366 0.04 11.51 3.74
C GLU A 366 -1.42 11.17 4.01
N TYR A 367 -1.73 9.89 4.05
CA TYR A 367 -3.02 9.38 4.46
C TYR A 367 -2.92 8.80 5.86
N ALA A 368 -3.62 9.41 6.82
CA ALA A 368 -3.75 8.90 8.17
C ALA A 368 -5.16 8.37 8.39
N TRP A 369 -5.26 7.15 8.90
CA TRP A 369 -6.54 6.64 9.36
C TRP A 369 -6.95 7.32 10.66
N VAL A 370 -8.24 7.59 10.76
CA VAL A 370 -8.86 8.29 11.88
C VAL A 370 -9.97 7.44 12.44
N HIS A 371 -9.95 7.30 13.75
CA HIS A 371 -11.03 6.66 14.48
C HIS A 371 -11.32 7.44 15.76
N PRO A 372 -12.61 7.72 16.06
CA PRO A 372 -13.01 8.54 17.20
C PRO A 372 -12.28 8.24 18.50
N THR A 373 -12.12 6.98 18.86
CA THR A 373 -11.56 6.58 20.17
C THR A 373 -10.20 5.89 20.11
N ARG A 374 -9.70 5.56 18.91
CA ARG A 374 -8.46 4.76 18.75
C ARG A 374 -7.35 5.59 18.14
N GLN A 375 -7.70 6.42 17.16
CA GLN A 375 -6.74 7.25 16.45
C GLN A 375 -7.39 8.60 16.11
N PRO A 376 -7.81 9.38 17.11
CA PRO A 376 -8.38 10.70 16.91
C PRO A 376 -7.44 11.56 16.06
N PHE A 377 -7.94 12.01 14.91
CA PHE A 377 -7.18 12.83 13.95
C PHE A 377 -5.83 12.23 13.53
N GLY A 378 -5.74 10.91 13.41
CA GLY A 378 -4.50 10.25 12.97
C GLY A 378 -3.52 9.97 14.11
N LYS A 379 -3.81 10.41 15.34
CA LYS A 379 -2.93 10.26 16.50
C LYS A 379 -3.34 9.06 17.37
N PRO A 380 -2.50 8.02 17.52
CA PRO A 380 -2.87 6.81 18.24
C PRO A 380 -3.05 7.07 19.73
N VAL A 381 -4.16 6.59 20.30
CA VAL A 381 -4.44 6.66 21.73
C VAL A 381 -4.08 5.35 22.39
N VAL A 382 -3.48 5.43 23.58
CA VAL A 382 -3.16 4.25 24.38
C VAL A 382 -4.42 3.44 24.67
N ALA A 383 -4.38 2.13 24.40
CA ALA A 383 -5.52 1.25 24.61
C ALA A 383 -5.92 1.12 26.09
N GLN A 384 -4.99 1.42 27.00
CA GLN A 384 -5.18 1.36 28.44
C GLN A 384 -5.32 2.78 29.02
N CYS A 385 -6.33 3.01 29.86
CA CYS A 385 -6.44 4.25 30.60
C CYS A 385 -5.24 4.41 31.55
N PRO A 386 -4.52 5.54 31.52
CA PRO A 386 -3.35 5.75 32.37
C PRO A 386 -3.69 5.91 33.86
N GLU A 387 -4.94 6.23 34.22
CA GLU A 387 -5.36 6.41 35.61
C GLU A 387 -5.86 5.11 36.24
N CYS A 388 -6.87 4.47 35.65
CA CYS A 388 -7.49 3.26 36.23
C CYS A 388 -6.93 1.94 35.68
N GLY A 389 -6.13 1.97 34.61
CA GLY A 389 -5.58 0.76 33.98
C GLY A 389 -6.58 -0.10 33.20
N HIS A 390 -7.82 0.35 32.99
CA HIS A 390 -8.81 -0.41 32.22
C HIS A 390 -8.52 -0.35 30.70
N LEU A 391 -8.74 -1.46 30.00
CA LEU A 391 -8.51 -1.57 28.56
C LEU A 391 -9.75 -1.11 27.77
N ASN A 392 -9.53 -0.49 26.60
CA ASN A 392 -10.58 -0.04 25.67
C ASN A 392 -11.66 0.84 26.32
N SER A 393 -11.27 1.61 27.33
CA SER A 393 -12.20 2.37 28.15
C SER A 393 -12.57 3.73 27.57
N TRP A 394 -12.03 4.16 26.43
CA TRP A 394 -12.30 5.49 25.89
C TRP A 394 -13.67 5.60 25.22
N THR A 395 -14.42 6.66 25.55
CA THR A 395 -15.62 7.12 24.84
C THR A 395 -15.43 8.55 24.38
N LYS A 396 -15.90 8.85 23.16
CA LYS A 396 -15.98 10.22 22.65
C LYS A 396 -16.98 11.04 23.46
N SER A 397 -16.55 12.21 23.90
CA SER A 397 -17.37 13.22 24.58
C SER A 397 -17.15 14.56 23.87
N LEU A 398 -18.24 15.16 23.38
CA LEU A 398 -18.16 16.49 22.79
C LEU A 398 -17.78 17.50 23.89
N ARG A 399 -16.86 18.41 23.57
CA ARG A 399 -16.56 19.55 24.44
C ARG A 399 -17.85 20.35 24.60
N GLN A 400 -18.23 20.66 25.84
CA GLN A 400 -19.41 21.47 26.10
C GLN A 400 -19.12 22.90 25.63
N GLY A 401 -19.40 23.19 24.36
CA GLY A 401 -19.47 24.54 23.84
C GLY A 401 -20.76 25.24 24.27
N PRO A 402 -20.84 26.58 24.18
CA PRO A 402 -22.10 27.31 24.34
C PRO A 402 -23.14 26.65 23.43
N LYS A 403 -24.31 26.30 24.00
CA LYS A 403 -25.38 25.47 23.41
C LYS A 403 -25.64 25.80 21.93
N SER A 404 -24.91 25.15 21.02
CA SER A 404 -25.13 25.27 19.58
C SER A 404 -26.32 24.40 19.23
N THR A 405 -27.38 25.02 18.71
CA THR A 405 -28.61 24.34 18.29
C THR A 405 -28.47 23.57 16.97
N LYS A 406 -27.29 23.63 16.31
CA LYS A 406 -27.03 22.89 15.09
C LYS A 406 -26.56 21.46 15.41
N LYS A 407 -27.38 20.47 15.06
CA LYS A 407 -27.19 19.02 15.30
C LYS A 407 -25.92 18.38 14.72
N VAL A 408 -25.03 19.13 14.08
CA VAL A 408 -23.76 18.63 13.56
C VAL A 408 -22.69 19.64 13.88
N ALA A 409 -22.13 19.58 15.09
CA ALA A 409 -20.93 20.35 15.40
C ALA A 409 -19.79 19.83 14.49
N PRO A 410 -19.14 20.69 13.70
CA PRO A 410 -18.04 20.27 12.85
C PRO A 410 -16.90 19.74 13.73
N LEU A 411 -16.19 18.67 13.32
CA LEU A 411 -14.98 18.20 14.03
C LEU A 411 -13.88 19.26 14.17
N LYS A 412 -14.06 20.44 13.58
CA LYS A 412 -13.11 21.54 13.59
C LYS A 412 -12.73 21.99 15.00
N ASP A 413 -13.55 21.72 16.02
CA ASP A 413 -13.31 22.19 17.39
C ASP A 413 -12.65 21.15 18.30
N GLY A 414 -12.31 19.97 17.77
CA GLY A 414 -11.80 18.84 18.55
C GLY A 414 -12.86 18.19 19.44
N TYR A 415 -12.45 17.20 20.23
CA TYR A 415 -13.29 16.53 21.22
C TYR A 415 -12.46 15.93 22.34
N ASP A 416 -13.12 15.50 23.41
CA ASP A 416 -12.47 14.83 24.53
C ASP A 416 -12.78 13.33 24.50
N LEU A 417 -11.83 12.50 24.93
CA LEU A 417 -12.04 11.10 25.24
C LEU A 417 -12.13 10.93 26.76
N ARG A 418 -13.21 10.31 27.23
CA ARG A 418 -13.46 10.03 28.65
C ARG A 418 -13.35 8.54 28.92
N CYS A 419 -12.77 8.18 30.06
CA CYS A 419 -12.78 6.80 30.53
C CYS A 419 -14.22 6.36 30.88
N LYS A 420 -14.62 5.16 30.45
CA LYS A 420 -15.91 4.51 30.73
C LYS A 420 -16.00 3.93 32.13
N THR A 421 -14.86 3.70 32.78
CA THR A 421 -14.82 3.08 34.10
C THR A 421 -15.49 4.00 35.11
N HIS A 422 -16.45 3.45 35.86
CA HIS A 422 -17.07 4.14 36.99
C HIS A 422 -15.98 4.69 37.93
N ASP A 423 -16.13 5.94 38.39
CA ASP A 423 -15.17 6.67 39.23
C ASP A 423 -13.83 7.09 38.59
N CYS A 424 -13.61 6.86 37.30
CA CYS A 424 -12.41 7.35 36.61
C CYS A 424 -12.67 8.70 35.91
N GLU A 425 -11.95 9.74 36.30
CA GLU A 425 -12.07 11.08 35.74
C GLU A 425 -11.10 11.38 34.59
N ALA A 426 -10.37 10.37 34.11
CA ALA A 426 -9.39 10.52 33.03
C ALA A 426 -10.05 11.11 31.77
N ILE A 427 -9.53 12.26 31.35
CA ILE A 427 -9.93 12.98 30.13
C ILE A 427 -8.69 13.15 29.25
N LEU A 428 -8.83 12.80 27.97
CA LEU A 428 -7.83 13.03 26.95
C LEU A 428 -8.38 13.96 25.88
N SER A 429 -7.86 15.19 25.84
CA SER A 429 -8.25 16.17 24.84
C SER A 429 -7.60 15.85 23.50
N CYS A 430 -8.42 15.83 22.45
CA CYS A 430 -8.03 15.52 21.08
C CYS A 430 -8.37 16.70 20.18
N ASP A 431 -7.33 17.44 19.79
CA ASP A 431 -7.46 18.57 18.87
C ASP A 431 -7.17 18.13 17.43
N PRO A 432 -7.91 18.69 16.45
CA PRO A 432 -7.59 18.49 15.06
C PRO A 432 -6.18 19.02 14.76
N PRO A 433 -5.59 18.60 13.64
CA PRO A 433 -4.38 19.21 13.12
C PRO A 433 -4.60 20.73 12.96
N SER A 434 -3.63 21.54 13.38
CA SER A 434 -3.70 23.00 13.31
C SER A 434 -3.66 23.53 11.88
N THR A 435 -3.14 22.72 10.95
CA THR A 435 -3.09 23.05 9.54
C THR A 435 -4.47 22.89 8.92
N ASN A 436 -4.85 23.81 8.03
CA ASN A 436 -6.08 23.70 7.24
C ASN A 436 -5.94 22.72 6.06
N ASP A 437 -4.80 22.04 5.94
CA ASP A 437 -4.38 21.29 4.75
C ASP A 437 -4.76 19.82 4.79
N TRP A 438 -5.81 19.47 5.56
CA TRP A 438 -6.33 18.12 5.61
C TRP A 438 -7.70 18.00 4.94
N ILE A 439 -7.90 16.90 4.22
CA ILE A 439 -9.11 16.61 3.46
C ILE A 439 -9.58 15.21 3.81
N TRP A 440 -10.88 15.03 4.04
CA TRP A 440 -11.47 13.71 4.21
C TRP A 440 -11.43 12.93 2.89
N VAL A 441 -10.89 11.71 2.94
CA VAL A 441 -10.98 10.78 1.82
C VAL A 441 -12.32 10.03 1.92
N GLY A 442 -13.34 10.59 1.28
CA GLY A 442 -14.72 10.10 1.34
C GLY A 442 -15.56 10.78 2.41
N GLN A 443 -16.74 10.21 2.71
CA GLN A 443 -17.61 10.76 3.74
C GLN A 443 -17.12 10.38 5.14
N PRO A 444 -17.02 11.33 6.08
CA PRO A 444 -16.57 11.03 7.43
C PRO A 444 -17.61 10.16 8.15
N LEU A 445 -17.27 8.88 8.37
CA LEU A 445 -18.07 7.95 9.17
C LEU A 445 -17.71 8.13 10.65
N LEU A 446 -18.27 9.17 11.27
CA LEU A 446 -17.82 9.62 12.59
C LEU A 446 -18.28 8.76 13.76
N ASP A 447 -19.30 7.96 13.55
CA ASP A 447 -19.91 7.13 14.59
C ASP A 447 -19.90 5.64 14.19
N GLY A 448 -19.15 5.27 13.14
CA GLY A 448 -19.02 3.90 12.66
C GLY A 448 -17.77 3.20 13.22
N PRO A 449 -17.78 1.86 13.31
CA PRO A 449 -16.64 1.08 13.80
C PRO A 449 -15.43 1.05 12.85
N HIS A 450 -15.61 1.49 11.59
CA HIS A 450 -14.63 1.34 10.51
C HIS A 450 -13.65 2.51 10.37
N GLY A 451 -13.81 3.58 11.16
CA GLY A 451 -13.00 4.80 11.01
C GLY A 451 -13.14 5.44 9.62
N ALA A 452 -12.23 6.35 9.29
CA ALA A 452 -12.15 7.02 7.99
C ALA A 452 -10.70 7.46 7.72
N TRP A 453 -10.42 8.01 6.54
CA TRP A 453 -9.08 8.47 6.18
C TRP A 453 -9.03 9.99 6.04
N LEU A 454 -7.97 10.60 6.56
CA LEU A 454 -7.58 11.97 6.30
C LEU A 454 -6.38 11.98 5.37
N ARG A 455 -6.42 12.83 4.34
CA ARG A 455 -5.29 13.17 3.49
C ARG A 455 -4.70 14.49 3.96
N PHE A 456 -3.38 14.55 4.07
CA PHE A 456 -2.59 15.74 4.36
C PHE A 456 -1.72 16.05 3.14
N ASP A 457 -1.70 17.30 2.69
CA ASP A 457 -0.72 17.75 1.72
C ASP A 457 0.58 18.12 2.43
N ARG A 458 1.65 17.36 2.18
CA ARG A 458 2.98 17.59 2.76
C ARG A 458 3.91 18.37 1.85
N THR A 459 3.46 18.75 0.66
CA THR A 459 4.30 19.44 -0.34
C THR A 459 4.80 20.79 0.17
N LEU A 460 3.98 21.49 0.97
CA LEU A 460 4.27 22.83 1.50
C LEU A 460 4.91 22.81 2.90
N CYS A 461 5.00 21.64 3.54
CA CYS A 461 5.65 21.56 4.84
C CYS A 461 7.16 21.50 4.66
N GLU A 462 7.80 22.66 4.53
CA GLU A 462 9.28 22.81 4.56
C GLU A 462 9.88 22.17 5.82
N CYS A 463 9.08 22.02 6.87
CA CYS A 463 9.45 21.30 8.08
C CYS A 463 8.95 19.85 7.98
N ILE A 464 9.79 18.91 7.51
CA ILE A 464 9.62 17.50 7.88
C ILE A 464 9.71 17.48 9.41
N PRO A 465 8.62 17.14 10.14
CA PRO A 465 8.67 17.16 11.58
C PRO A 465 9.70 16.12 12.00
N THR A 466 10.81 16.56 12.59
CA THR A 466 11.68 15.72 13.40
C THR A 466 10.83 15.20 14.55
N LEU A 467 10.18 14.06 14.35
CA LEU A 467 9.37 13.35 15.35
C LEU A 467 10.25 12.67 16.40
#